data_AF-A0A067FMR0-F1
#
_entry.id   AF-A0A067FMR0-F1
#
_cell.length_a   1.000
_cell.length_b   1.000
_cell.length_c   1.000
_cell.angle_alpha   90.00
_cell.angle_beta   90.00
_cell.angle_gamma   90.00
#
_symmetry.space_group_name_H-M   'P 1'
#
loop_
_entity.id
_entity.type
_entity.pdbx_description
1 polymer ?
#
loop_
_entity_poly.entity_id
_entity_poly.type
_entity_poly.pdbx_seq_one_letter_code
_entity_poly.pdbx_strand_id
1 'polypeptide(L)'
;MNIVDFPGGPKAFEICAKFCYGMTVTFSAYNVVAARCAAEYLEMTEDVDKKNLIFKLEVFLNSSIFRSWKDSIIVLQTTKSLLPWSEDLKIIGRSVDSIASKTSVDPANVTWSYTYNRKLSAPDRIVEEGVFGERIESVPKDWWVEDICELDIDLYKRVMIAVKSKGRMDGSVIGEALRIYAVRWLPDSIDALVSDAQTLRNKCLVETIVCLLPTDKSVGCSCSFLLKLLKVSVLVGVDNSAREDLVKRISLKLHEASVKDLLIPARSSQTACYDVELVQCIVNEYLMHEKPSRALGDVGWNEKGPDDFVLGHGSLLAVGKLINGYLAEIAHDPNLTLASFIDLSQSIPESARPIHDGLYKAIDSYLKEHPDLTKAERKKICGLMDVRKLTMDASVHAAQNDRLPLRVVVQVLFFEQVRAASEVHALRNNPQNASHSTTNTDEEWEKTAAKDDRKSLKKQISQMKIKDEEFPKNVKLIKKNNKSSKSGLQLLPSRSRRIFDKLWIVGKGHGENRSSETSGSSQSPTSLAPGDTKSSGSSSRHRRHSIS
;
A
#
# COMPACT_ATOMS: atom_id res chain seq x y z
N MET A 1 13.72 -30.81 38.98
CA MET A 1 13.83 -31.79 37.87
C MET A 1 13.66 -31.04 36.57
N ASN A 2 14.68 -31.00 35.72
CA ASN A 2 14.59 -30.40 34.39
C ASN A 2 14.17 -31.52 33.44
N ILE A 3 12.88 -31.60 33.12
CA ILE A 3 12.37 -32.59 32.15
C ILE A 3 12.52 -31.94 30.78
N VAL A 4 13.73 -32.03 30.21
CA VAL A 4 14.16 -31.22 29.07
C VAL A 4 13.36 -31.56 27.79
N ASP A 5 12.81 -32.77 27.70
CA ASP A 5 12.15 -33.26 26.47
C ASP A 5 10.63 -33.48 26.62
N PHE A 6 9.99 -33.03 27.71
CA PHE A 6 8.56 -33.25 27.90
C PHE A 6 7.72 -32.18 27.17
N PRO A 7 6.73 -32.58 26.35
CA PRO A 7 5.93 -31.62 25.60
C PRO A 7 5.13 -30.70 26.53
N GLY A 8 5.28 -29.39 26.35
CA GLY A 8 4.67 -28.38 27.22
C GLY A 8 5.40 -28.14 28.55
N GLY A 9 6.52 -28.83 28.76
CA GLY A 9 7.42 -28.62 29.90
C GLY A 9 6.80 -28.96 31.26
N PRO A 10 7.43 -28.48 32.36
CA PRO A 10 7.04 -28.86 33.73
C PRO A 10 5.59 -28.54 34.09
N LYS A 11 5.03 -27.45 33.54
CA LYS A 11 3.64 -27.05 33.80
C LYS A 11 2.63 -28.03 33.21
N ALA A 12 2.91 -28.58 32.04
CA ALA A 12 2.06 -29.60 31.42
C ALA A 12 2.17 -30.93 32.16
N PHE A 13 3.37 -31.30 32.61
CA PHE A 13 3.57 -32.47 33.45
C PHE A 13 2.81 -32.35 34.79
N GLU A 14 2.89 -31.20 35.44
CA GLU A 14 2.14 -30.92 36.68
C GLU A 14 0.63 -31.10 36.49
N ILE A 15 0.09 -30.67 35.34
CA ILE A 15 -1.31 -30.89 34.97
C ILE A 15 -1.63 -32.40 34.91
N CYS A 16 -0.83 -33.18 34.19
CA CYS A 16 -1.03 -34.63 34.08
C CYS A 16 -0.89 -35.33 35.43
N ALA A 17 0.10 -34.96 36.24
CA ALA A 17 0.30 -35.51 37.57
C ALA A 17 -0.88 -35.21 38.52
N LYS A 18 -1.32 -33.94 38.58
CA LYS A 18 -2.50 -33.54 39.36
C LYS A 18 -3.73 -34.36 38.99
N PHE A 19 -3.94 -34.59 37.69
CA PHE A 19 -5.02 -35.44 37.21
C PHE A 19 -4.91 -36.88 37.73
N CYS A 20 -3.72 -37.49 37.63
CA CYS A 20 -3.49 -38.87 38.11
C CYS A 20 -3.73 -39.03 39.62
N TYR A 21 -3.44 -37.99 40.41
CA TYR A 21 -3.73 -37.95 41.85
C TYR A 21 -5.19 -37.57 42.18
N GLY A 22 -6.08 -37.48 41.20
CA GLY A 22 -7.49 -37.13 41.40
C GLY A 22 -7.74 -35.68 41.79
N MET A 23 -6.76 -34.79 41.59
CA MET A 23 -6.93 -33.35 41.84
C MET A 23 -7.65 -32.67 40.68
N THR A 24 -8.43 -31.64 40.98
CA THR A 24 -9.10 -30.84 39.95
C THR A 24 -8.09 -30.03 39.14
N VAL A 25 -8.14 -30.19 37.82
CA VAL A 25 -7.32 -29.44 36.87
C VAL A 25 -8.21 -28.47 36.10
N THR A 26 -7.75 -27.23 35.91
CA THR A 26 -8.44 -26.22 35.12
C THR A 26 -7.79 -26.06 33.75
N PHE A 27 -8.62 -26.10 32.70
CA PHE A 27 -8.19 -25.92 31.32
C PHE A 27 -8.59 -24.53 30.80
N SER A 28 -7.73 -23.96 29.97
CA SER A 28 -7.92 -22.70 29.27
C SER A 28 -7.25 -22.77 27.90
N ALA A 29 -7.54 -21.80 27.03
CA ALA A 29 -6.91 -21.69 25.71
C ALA A 29 -5.36 -21.64 25.77
N TYR A 30 -4.79 -21.16 26.89
CA TYR A 30 -3.34 -21.02 27.06
C TYR A 30 -2.62 -22.31 27.45
N ASN A 31 -3.31 -23.27 28.08
CA ASN A 31 -2.68 -24.48 28.63
C ASN A 31 -3.17 -25.78 27.97
N VAL A 32 -4.31 -25.76 27.28
CA VAL A 32 -4.96 -26.97 26.76
C VAL A 32 -4.10 -27.72 25.73
N VAL A 33 -3.38 -27.01 24.87
CA VAL A 33 -2.53 -27.64 23.84
C VAL A 33 -1.35 -28.36 24.49
N ALA A 34 -0.69 -27.71 25.45
CA ALA A 34 0.42 -28.28 26.20
C ALA A 34 -0.05 -29.52 26.99
N ALA A 35 -1.18 -29.43 27.67
CA ALA A 35 -1.79 -30.56 28.39
C ALA A 35 -2.16 -31.70 27.44
N ARG A 36 -2.67 -31.41 26.23
CA ARG A 36 -3.04 -32.42 25.23
C ARG A 36 -1.82 -33.14 24.66
N CYS A 37 -0.72 -32.44 24.40
CA CYS A 37 0.53 -33.05 23.94
C CYS A 37 1.18 -33.90 25.05
N ALA A 38 1.18 -33.39 26.29
CA ALA A 38 1.65 -34.11 27.48
C ALA A 38 0.85 -35.39 27.76
N ALA A 39 -0.48 -35.32 27.66
CA ALA A 39 -1.35 -36.46 27.85
C ALA A 39 -1.15 -37.53 26.76
N GLU A 40 -0.88 -37.11 25.51
CA GLU A 40 -0.50 -38.03 24.42
C GLU A 40 0.81 -38.75 24.74
N TYR A 41 1.84 -37.99 25.13
CA TYR A 41 3.15 -38.55 25.47
C TYR A 41 3.10 -39.57 26.60
N LEU A 42 2.20 -39.34 27.57
CA LEU A 42 1.99 -40.25 28.70
C LEU A 42 0.94 -41.34 28.43
N GLU A 43 0.43 -41.44 27.19
CA GLU A 43 -0.57 -42.43 26.79
C GLU A 43 -1.79 -42.47 27.73
N MET A 44 -2.27 -41.28 28.14
CA MET A 44 -3.42 -41.14 29.05
C MET A 44 -4.76 -41.35 28.32
N THR A 45 -4.92 -42.54 27.72
CA THR A 45 -6.05 -42.94 26.87
C THR A 45 -7.18 -43.58 27.68
N GLU A 46 -8.34 -43.75 27.04
CA GLU A 46 -9.49 -44.42 27.68
C GLU A 46 -9.30 -45.93 27.85
N ASP A 47 -8.26 -46.51 27.26
CA ASP A 47 -7.93 -47.93 27.42
C ASP A 47 -7.42 -48.24 28.83
N VAL A 48 -6.81 -47.24 29.49
CA VAL A 48 -6.28 -47.34 30.85
C VAL A 48 -7.36 -47.06 31.90
N ASP A 49 -8.15 -45.99 31.70
CA ASP A 49 -9.25 -45.61 32.59
C ASP A 49 -10.35 -44.85 31.85
N LYS A 50 -11.61 -45.03 32.24
CA LYS A 50 -12.74 -44.37 31.59
C LYS A 50 -12.69 -42.86 31.82
N LYS A 51 -12.95 -42.06 30.76
CA LYS A 51 -12.87 -40.59 30.82
C LYS A 51 -11.49 -40.09 31.26
N ASN A 52 -10.43 -40.72 30.75
CA ASN A 52 -9.06 -40.29 30.98
C ASN A 52 -8.81 -38.87 30.43
N LEU A 53 -7.63 -38.32 30.71
CA LEU A 53 -7.28 -36.92 30.44
C LEU A 53 -7.40 -36.57 28.95
N ILE A 54 -6.96 -37.45 28.03
CA ILE A 54 -7.08 -37.20 26.59
C ILE A 54 -8.55 -36.98 26.19
N PHE A 55 -9.45 -37.86 26.62
CA PHE A 55 -10.89 -37.73 26.31
C PHE A 55 -11.45 -36.41 26.85
N LYS A 56 -11.16 -36.05 28.10
CA LYS A 56 -11.64 -34.79 28.69
C LYS A 56 -11.11 -33.56 27.95
N LEU A 57 -9.84 -33.57 27.56
CA LEU A 57 -9.23 -32.51 26.77
C LEU A 57 -9.86 -32.39 25.39
N GLU A 58 -10.13 -33.51 24.71
CA GLU A 58 -10.81 -33.52 23.41
C GLU A 58 -12.24 -32.99 23.48
N VAL A 59 -12.99 -33.36 24.53
CA VAL A 59 -14.32 -32.81 24.79
C VAL A 59 -14.22 -31.30 25.01
N PHE A 60 -13.29 -30.82 25.82
CA PHE A 60 -13.10 -29.40 26.10
C PHE A 60 -12.70 -28.60 24.84
N LEU A 61 -11.78 -29.15 24.03
CA LEU A 61 -11.38 -28.55 22.75
C LEU A 61 -12.58 -28.39 21.79
N ASN A 62 -13.39 -29.44 21.64
CA ASN A 62 -14.54 -29.45 20.72
C ASN A 62 -15.74 -28.62 21.20
N SER A 63 -16.04 -28.69 22.48
CA SER A 63 -17.25 -28.07 23.05
C SER A 63 -17.05 -26.61 23.42
N SER A 64 -15.84 -26.21 23.81
CA SER A 64 -15.56 -24.88 24.36
C SER A 64 -14.62 -24.08 23.47
N ILE A 65 -13.37 -24.56 23.31
CA ILE A 65 -12.32 -23.80 22.61
C ILE A 65 -12.71 -23.53 21.16
N PHE A 66 -12.99 -24.57 20.37
CA PHE A 66 -13.31 -24.40 18.94
C PHE A 66 -14.69 -23.77 18.69
N ARG A 67 -15.49 -23.54 19.74
CA ARG A 67 -16.75 -22.77 19.66
C ARG A 67 -16.55 -21.29 19.96
N SER A 68 -15.49 -20.91 20.66
CA SER A 68 -15.12 -19.53 20.97
C SER A 68 -14.21 -18.91 19.89
N TRP A 69 -14.42 -17.65 19.52
CA TRP A 69 -13.58 -16.95 18.52
C TRP A 69 -12.17 -16.73 19.06
N LYS A 70 -12.07 -16.06 20.21
CA LYS A 70 -10.79 -15.69 20.83
C LYS A 70 -9.99 -16.91 21.27
N ASP A 71 -10.64 -17.92 21.84
CA ASP A 71 -9.93 -19.10 22.32
C ASP A 71 -9.34 -19.93 21.16
N SER A 72 -10.03 -20.03 20.02
CA SER A 72 -9.46 -20.66 18.82
C SER A 72 -8.18 -19.97 18.34
N ILE A 73 -8.13 -18.64 18.39
CA ILE A 73 -6.96 -17.84 17.98
C ILE A 73 -5.81 -18.02 18.98
N ILE A 74 -6.09 -17.92 20.28
CA ILE A 74 -5.10 -18.13 21.34
C ILE A 74 -4.51 -19.54 21.24
N VAL A 75 -5.37 -20.56 21.10
CA VAL A 75 -4.91 -21.94 20.92
C VAL A 75 -4.02 -22.06 19.70
N LEU A 76 -4.41 -21.49 18.56
CA LEU A 76 -3.58 -21.49 17.36
C LEU A 76 -2.20 -20.87 17.61
N GLN A 77 -2.12 -19.73 18.30
CA GLN A 77 -0.84 -19.09 18.65
C GLN A 77 0.05 -19.98 19.54
N THR A 78 -0.53 -20.69 20.50
CA THR A 78 0.24 -21.57 21.42
C THR A 78 0.84 -22.80 20.72
N THR A 79 0.24 -23.26 19.61
CA THR A 79 0.68 -24.48 18.89
C THR A 79 2.12 -24.42 18.39
N LYS A 80 2.64 -23.22 18.06
CA LYS A 80 3.98 -23.01 17.48
C LYS A 80 5.09 -23.52 18.40
N SER A 81 4.92 -23.34 19.71
CA SER A 81 5.89 -23.78 20.72
C SER A 81 5.90 -25.29 20.98
N LEU A 82 4.95 -26.02 20.39
CA LEU A 82 4.68 -27.44 20.64
C LEU A 82 4.76 -28.28 19.36
N LEU A 83 5.38 -27.77 18.30
CA LEU A 83 5.67 -28.56 17.12
C LEU A 83 6.73 -29.64 17.44
N PRO A 84 6.61 -30.86 16.87
CA PRO A 84 5.62 -31.31 15.88
C PRO A 84 4.27 -31.80 16.46
N TRP A 85 4.20 -32.05 17.78
CA TRP A 85 3.02 -32.64 18.44
C TRP A 85 1.68 -31.96 18.08
N SER A 86 1.66 -30.63 18.05
CA SER A 86 0.44 -29.87 17.74
C SER A 86 -0.06 -30.06 16.29
N GLU A 87 0.83 -30.40 15.35
CA GLU A 87 0.50 -30.73 13.97
C GLU A 87 0.00 -32.18 13.86
N ASP A 88 0.70 -33.13 14.49
CA ASP A 88 0.35 -34.56 14.46
C ASP A 88 -1.02 -34.82 15.11
N LEU A 89 -1.30 -34.11 16.20
CA LEU A 89 -2.59 -34.13 16.89
C LEU A 89 -3.69 -33.32 16.16
N LYS A 90 -3.38 -32.75 14.99
CA LYS A 90 -4.29 -31.97 14.12
C LYS A 90 -4.94 -30.77 14.82
N ILE A 91 -4.32 -30.26 15.89
CA ILE A 91 -4.86 -29.11 16.65
C ILE A 91 -4.79 -27.86 15.78
N ILE A 92 -3.69 -27.67 15.03
CA ILE A 92 -3.53 -26.53 14.12
C ILE A 92 -4.65 -26.49 13.08
N GLY A 93 -4.88 -27.61 12.37
CA GLY A 93 -5.94 -27.72 11.36
C GLY A 93 -7.33 -27.41 11.92
N ARG A 94 -7.68 -28.01 13.07
CA ARG A 94 -8.97 -27.77 13.73
C ARG A 94 -9.16 -26.33 14.18
N SER A 95 -8.11 -25.67 14.69
CA SER A 95 -8.14 -24.25 15.02
C SER A 95 -8.38 -23.38 13.79
N VAL A 96 -7.66 -23.64 12.70
CA VAL A 96 -7.78 -22.92 11.42
C VAL A 96 -9.20 -23.10 10.84
N ASP A 97 -9.71 -24.32 10.82
CA ASP A 97 -11.07 -24.61 10.36
C ASP A 97 -12.13 -23.92 11.21
N SER A 98 -11.95 -23.91 12.53
CA SER A 98 -12.84 -23.21 13.46
C SER A 98 -12.86 -21.71 13.19
N ILE A 99 -11.68 -21.09 13.02
CA ILE A 99 -11.54 -19.67 12.70
C ILE A 99 -12.19 -19.35 11.35
N ALA A 100 -11.82 -20.07 10.29
CA ALA A 100 -12.36 -19.87 8.95
C ALA A 100 -13.89 -20.02 8.92
N SER A 101 -14.43 -21.01 9.65
CA SER A 101 -15.88 -21.22 9.76
C SER A 101 -16.59 -20.07 10.44
N LYS A 102 -16.00 -19.47 11.50
CA LYS A 102 -16.55 -18.29 12.18
C LYS A 102 -16.50 -17.03 11.34
N THR A 103 -15.41 -16.83 10.58
CA THR A 103 -15.34 -15.68 9.67
C THR A 103 -16.48 -15.72 8.64
N SER A 104 -16.89 -16.92 8.22
CA SER A 104 -17.94 -17.13 7.21
C SER A 104 -19.38 -16.91 7.73
N VAL A 105 -19.55 -16.53 9.00
CA VAL A 105 -20.88 -16.25 9.58
C VAL A 105 -21.30 -14.84 9.21
N ASP A 106 -22.57 -14.68 8.84
CA ASP A 106 -23.17 -13.37 8.57
C ASP A 106 -22.90 -12.42 9.76
N PRO A 107 -22.35 -11.21 9.54
CA PRO A 107 -22.14 -10.23 10.61
C PRO A 107 -23.38 -10.00 11.50
N ALA A 108 -24.59 -10.13 10.98
CA ALA A 108 -25.82 -10.03 11.77
C ALA A 108 -25.97 -11.10 12.86
N ASN A 109 -25.32 -12.26 12.69
CA ASN A 109 -25.37 -13.40 13.60
C ASN A 109 -24.14 -13.48 14.53
N VAL A 110 -23.25 -12.50 14.47
CA VAL A 110 -22.05 -12.44 15.31
C VAL A 110 -22.46 -12.03 16.73
N THR A 111 -22.41 -13.01 17.64
CA THR A 111 -22.79 -12.85 19.06
C THR A 111 -21.60 -12.92 20.01
N TRP A 112 -20.40 -13.18 19.49
CA TRP A 112 -19.16 -13.29 20.26
C TRP A 112 -18.36 -11.98 20.25
N SER A 113 -17.43 -11.85 21.20
CA SER A 113 -16.54 -10.70 21.28
C SER A 113 -15.45 -10.74 20.20
N TYR A 114 -15.15 -9.57 19.64
CA TYR A 114 -14.10 -9.35 18.64
C TYR A 114 -13.38 -8.02 18.92
N THR A 115 -12.14 -7.90 18.45
CA THR A 115 -11.41 -6.63 18.56
C THR A 115 -11.58 -5.82 17.29
N TYR A 116 -12.03 -4.58 17.43
CA TYR A 116 -12.20 -3.68 16.30
C TYR A 116 -11.80 -2.25 16.68
N ASN A 117 -10.72 -1.76 16.08
CA ASN A 117 -10.16 -0.43 16.36
C ASN A 117 -10.01 0.36 15.05
N ARG A 118 -11.11 0.80 14.44
CA ARG A 118 -11.02 1.58 13.20
C ARG A 118 -10.65 3.05 13.47
N LYS A 119 -9.38 3.29 13.83
CA LYS A 119 -8.69 4.59 13.66
C LYS A 119 -7.73 4.58 12.46
N LEU A 120 -7.79 3.54 11.62
CA LEU A 120 -6.84 3.27 10.52
C LEU A 120 -7.38 3.64 9.11
N SER A 121 -8.63 4.10 8.99
CA SER A 121 -9.30 4.30 7.68
C SER A 121 -9.87 5.71 7.44
N ALA A 122 -9.64 6.68 8.34
CA ALA A 122 -10.09 8.06 8.13
C ALA A 122 -8.90 9.03 8.22
N PRO A 123 -8.69 9.93 7.23
CA PRO A 123 -7.86 11.10 7.44
C PRO A 123 -8.57 12.01 8.46
N ASP A 124 -7.80 12.55 9.40
CA ASP A 124 -8.23 13.39 10.53
C ASP A 124 -9.50 14.21 10.26
N ARG A 125 -10.64 13.72 10.75
CA ARG A 125 -11.69 14.61 11.24
C ARG A 125 -11.52 14.63 12.74
N ILE A 126 -11.08 15.76 13.27
CA ILE A 126 -11.13 16.06 14.70
C ILE A 126 -12.60 15.98 15.08
N VAL A 127 -13.02 14.85 15.62
CA VAL A 127 -14.34 14.71 16.25
C VAL A 127 -14.15 15.24 17.65
N GLU A 128 -14.75 16.42 17.90
CA GLU A 128 -14.97 16.91 19.25
C GLU A 128 -15.67 15.83 20.08
N GLU A 129 -15.10 15.52 21.24
CA GLU A 129 -15.73 14.68 22.25
C GLU A 129 -17.04 15.33 22.71
N GLY A 130 -18.17 14.75 22.28
CA GLY A 130 -19.52 15.19 22.61
C GLY A 130 -20.50 14.02 22.68
N VAL A 131 -20.44 13.29 23.80
CA VAL A 131 -21.51 12.64 24.57
C VAL A 131 -22.88 12.32 23.90
N PHE A 132 -23.23 11.02 23.96
CA PHE A 132 -24.52 10.31 23.78
C PHE A 132 -25.12 10.06 22.38
N GLY A 133 -25.18 8.78 22.03
CA GLY A 133 -26.09 8.24 21.02
C GLY A 133 -25.69 6.83 20.58
N GLU A 134 -26.03 5.81 21.37
CA GLU A 134 -26.01 4.39 20.97
C GLU A 134 -26.79 4.20 19.67
N ARG A 135 -26.10 4.23 18.52
CA ARG A 135 -26.52 3.45 17.36
C ARG A 135 -25.91 2.07 17.57
N ILE A 136 -26.74 1.04 17.60
CA ILE A 136 -26.29 -0.33 17.43
C ILE A 136 -25.65 -0.37 16.03
N GLU A 137 -24.36 -0.08 15.96
CA GLU A 137 -23.59 -0.22 14.73
C GLU A 137 -23.63 -1.71 14.40
N SER A 138 -24.27 -2.03 13.28
CA SER A 138 -24.24 -3.39 12.74
C SER A 138 -22.79 -3.85 12.65
N VAL A 139 -22.55 -5.11 13.00
CA VAL A 139 -21.20 -5.68 13.02
C VAL A 139 -20.54 -5.46 11.65
N PRO A 140 -19.35 -4.82 11.59
CA PRO A 140 -18.66 -4.56 10.33
C PRO A 140 -18.34 -5.86 9.59
N LYS A 141 -18.33 -5.86 8.25
CA LYS A 141 -17.98 -7.06 7.46
C LYS A 141 -16.55 -7.57 7.70
N ASP A 142 -15.67 -6.68 8.14
CA ASP A 142 -14.25 -6.89 8.44
C ASP A 142 -13.96 -7.05 9.95
N TRP A 143 -14.98 -7.33 10.77
CA TRP A 143 -14.87 -7.44 12.25
C TRP A 143 -13.75 -8.37 12.75
N TRP A 144 -13.39 -9.39 11.98
CA TRP A 144 -12.41 -10.43 12.33
C TRP A 144 -10.96 -10.04 12.00
N VAL A 145 -10.76 -9.00 11.21
CA VAL A 145 -9.47 -8.73 10.55
C VAL A 145 -8.35 -8.39 11.54
N GLU A 146 -8.60 -7.51 12.51
CA GLU A 146 -7.59 -7.10 13.50
C GLU A 146 -7.08 -8.30 14.31
N ASP A 147 -8.00 -9.17 14.74
CA ASP A 147 -7.68 -10.35 15.53
C ASP A 147 -6.79 -11.34 14.78
N ILE A 148 -7.08 -11.57 13.50
CA ILE A 148 -6.27 -12.45 12.66
C ILE A 148 -4.94 -11.81 12.28
N CYS A 149 -4.87 -10.48 12.22
CA CYS A 149 -3.61 -9.78 11.93
C CYS A 149 -2.56 -9.87 13.05
N GLU A 150 -2.92 -10.34 14.24
CA GLU A 150 -1.97 -10.64 15.32
C GLU A 150 -1.18 -11.94 15.11
N LEU A 151 -1.60 -12.77 14.16
CA LEU A 151 -0.92 -14.03 13.85
C LEU A 151 0.41 -13.80 13.14
N ASP A 152 1.40 -14.61 13.50
CA ASP A 152 2.65 -14.75 12.74
C ASP A 152 2.36 -15.23 11.30
N ILE A 153 3.25 -14.89 10.36
CA ILE A 153 3.04 -15.08 8.92
C ILE A 153 2.62 -16.49 8.51
N ASP A 154 3.20 -17.52 9.12
CA ASP A 154 2.90 -18.92 8.79
C ASP A 154 1.47 -19.31 9.19
N LEU A 155 1.04 -18.90 10.38
CA LEU A 155 -0.30 -19.15 10.89
C LEU A 155 -1.32 -18.29 10.15
N TYR A 156 -0.99 -17.02 9.90
CA TYR A 156 -1.81 -16.10 9.09
C TYR A 156 -2.06 -16.68 7.70
N LYS A 157 -1.01 -17.18 7.02
CA LYS A 157 -1.13 -17.83 5.71
C LYS A 157 -2.09 -19.00 5.73
N ARG A 158 -1.95 -19.91 6.71
CA ARG A 158 -2.85 -21.08 6.83
C ARG A 158 -4.30 -20.66 7.06
N VAL A 159 -4.54 -19.70 7.96
CA VAL A 159 -5.89 -19.17 8.20
C VAL A 159 -6.47 -18.53 6.95
N MET A 160 -5.72 -17.67 6.26
CA MET A 160 -6.20 -16.98 5.06
C MET A 160 -6.47 -17.93 3.90
N ILE A 161 -5.66 -18.99 3.72
CA ILE A 161 -5.95 -20.06 2.75
C ILE A 161 -7.28 -20.74 3.09
N ALA A 162 -7.51 -21.08 4.36
CA ALA A 162 -8.76 -21.71 4.77
C ALA A 162 -9.96 -20.76 4.57
N VAL A 163 -9.84 -19.48 4.95
CA VAL A 163 -10.87 -18.45 4.71
C VAL A 163 -11.20 -18.34 3.22
N LYS A 164 -10.19 -18.26 2.36
CA LYS A 164 -10.36 -18.25 0.89
C LYS A 164 -11.06 -19.51 0.39
N SER A 165 -10.67 -20.68 0.89
CA SER A 165 -11.24 -21.96 0.46
C SER A 165 -12.72 -22.12 0.81
N LYS A 166 -13.23 -21.42 1.84
CA LYS A 166 -14.66 -21.42 2.16
C LYS A 166 -15.50 -20.64 1.15
N GLY A 167 -14.90 -19.72 0.38
CA GLY A 167 -15.56 -19.01 -0.72
C GLY A 167 -16.70 -18.07 -0.33
N ARG A 168 -16.95 -17.84 0.97
CA ARG A 168 -18.05 -16.97 1.44
C ARG A 168 -17.65 -15.51 1.65
N MET A 169 -16.36 -15.21 1.52
CA MET A 169 -15.82 -13.88 1.76
C MET A 169 -15.61 -13.12 0.47
N ASP A 170 -16.07 -11.88 0.46
CA ASP A 170 -15.83 -10.97 -0.65
C ASP A 170 -14.34 -10.66 -0.80
N GLY A 171 -13.88 -10.56 -2.05
CA GLY A 171 -12.49 -10.26 -2.37
C GLY A 171 -12.00 -8.96 -1.74
N SER A 172 -12.86 -7.94 -1.63
CA SER A 172 -12.51 -6.64 -1.03
C SER A 172 -12.16 -6.76 0.45
N VAL A 173 -12.89 -7.59 1.21
CA VAL A 173 -12.64 -7.81 2.64
C VAL A 173 -11.31 -8.56 2.84
N ILE A 174 -11.03 -9.54 1.97
CA ILE A 174 -9.75 -10.25 1.96
C ILE A 174 -8.61 -9.29 1.62
N GLY A 175 -8.79 -8.43 0.60
CA GLY A 175 -7.81 -7.42 0.23
C GLY A 175 -7.53 -6.43 1.34
N GLU A 176 -8.57 -5.98 2.05
CA GLU A 176 -8.44 -5.09 3.20
C GLU A 176 -7.71 -5.78 4.37
N ALA A 177 -8.01 -7.05 4.62
CA ALA A 177 -7.29 -7.84 5.62
C ALA A 177 -5.79 -7.95 5.31
N LEU A 178 -5.45 -8.17 4.04
CA LEU A 178 -4.06 -8.22 3.58
C LEU A 178 -3.38 -6.85 3.67
N ARG A 179 -4.11 -5.77 3.37
CA ARG A 179 -3.61 -4.39 3.51
C ARG A 179 -3.30 -4.08 4.97
N ILE A 180 -4.21 -4.38 5.89
CA ILE A 180 -4.01 -4.16 7.33
C ILE A 180 -2.83 -5.00 7.85
N TYR A 181 -2.73 -6.25 7.40
CA TYR A 181 -1.59 -7.12 7.73
C TYR A 181 -0.26 -6.54 7.24
N ALA A 182 -0.22 -6.10 5.97
CA ALA A 182 0.95 -5.47 5.36
C ALA A 182 1.40 -4.25 6.16
N VAL A 183 0.48 -3.32 6.47
CA VAL A 183 0.78 -2.10 7.23
C VAL A 183 1.28 -2.41 8.64
N ARG A 184 0.77 -3.47 9.28
CA ARG A 184 1.17 -3.84 10.64
C ARG A 184 2.58 -4.45 10.70
N TRP A 185 2.92 -5.28 9.72
CA TRP A 185 4.11 -6.12 9.78
C TRP A 185 5.27 -5.63 8.90
N LEU A 186 5.01 -4.85 7.85
CA LEU A 186 6.07 -4.22 7.06
C LEU A 186 6.62 -2.97 7.78
N PRO A 187 7.93 -2.72 7.70
CA PRO A 187 8.53 -1.48 8.16
C PRO A 187 8.05 -0.24 7.39
N ASP A 188 7.89 0.89 8.10
CA ASP A 188 7.52 2.21 7.55
C ASP A 188 8.70 3.01 6.97
N SER A 189 9.91 2.45 6.92
CA SER A 189 11.09 3.15 6.39
C SER A 189 11.84 2.27 5.41
N ILE A 190 12.35 2.88 4.35
CA ILE A 190 13.13 2.23 3.30
C ILE A 190 14.36 1.55 3.90
N ASP A 191 15.06 2.24 4.80
CA ASP A 191 16.25 1.71 5.47
C ASP A 191 15.95 0.44 6.28
N ALA A 192 14.80 0.39 6.95
CA ALA A 192 14.38 -0.80 7.68
C ALA A 192 13.84 -1.92 6.75
N LEU A 193 13.33 -1.57 5.57
CA LEU A 193 12.89 -2.54 4.56
C LEU A 193 14.08 -3.27 3.94
N VAL A 194 15.15 -2.53 3.64
CA VAL A 194 16.37 -3.00 2.93
C VAL A 194 17.48 -3.44 3.89
N SER A 195 17.26 -3.37 5.20
CA SER A 195 18.22 -3.88 6.18
C SER A 195 18.47 -5.38 5.99
N ASP A 196 19.74 -5.77 5.78
CA ASP A 196 20.15 -7.16 5.52
C ASP A 196 19.59 -8.16 6.55
N ALA A 197 19.51 -7.76 7.82
CA ALA A 197 19.02 -8.61 8.90
C ALA A 197 17.53 -9.01 8.77
N GLN A 198 16.73 -8.21 8.08
CA GLN A 198 15.26 -8.34 8.04
C GLN A 198 14.73 -8.47 6.60
N THR A 199 15.59 -8.32 5.59
CA THR A 199 15.24 -8.40 4.16
C THR A 199 14.62 -9.75 3.79
N LEU A 200 15.21 -10.88 4.22
CA LEU A 200 14.65 -12.21 3.94
C LEU A 200 13.25 -12.40 4.54
N ARG A 201 13.04 -11.94 5.77
CA ARG A 201 11.72 -12.02 6.42
C ARG A 201 10.70 -11.11 5.74
N ASN A 202 11.10 -9.91 5.35
CA ASN A 202 10.25 -9.00 4.58
C ASN A 202 9.91 -9.61 3.20
N LYS A 203 10.87 -10.28 2.56
CA LYS A 203 10.69 -10.98 1.28
C LYS A 203 9.62 -12.05 1.40
N CYS A 204 9.78 -12.97 2.35
CA CYS A 204 8.80 -14.04 2.60
C CYS A 204 7.40 -13.49 2.95
N LEU A 205 7.34 -12.37 3.67
CA LEU A 205 6.09 -11.72 4.02
C LEU A 205 5.39 -11.14 2.79
N VAL A 206 6.10 -10.42 1.93
CA VAL A 206 5.53 -9.86 0.69
C VAL A 206 5.09 -10.98 -0.25
N GLU A 207 5.91 -12.00 -0.46
CA GLU A 207 5.57 -13.17 -1.29
C GLU A 207 4.31 -13.88 -0.79
N THR A 208 4.20 -14.05 0.53
CA THR A 208 3.02 -14.65 1.14
C THR A 208 1.78 -13.78 0.93
N ILE A 209 1.88 -12.46 1.12
CA ILE A 209 0.76 -11.54 0.86
C ILE A 209 0.33 -11.61 -0.61
N VAL A 210 1.27 -11.60 -1.55
CA VAL A 210 0.99 -11.73 -3.00
C VAL A 210 0.26 -13.05 -3.29
N CYS A 211 0.74 -14.17 -2.75
CA CYS A 211 0.07 -15.47 -2.90
C CYS A 211 -1.35 -15.50 -2.32
N LEU A 212 -1.62 -14.69 -1.30
CA LEU A 212 -2.92 -14.61 -0.64
C LEU A 212 -3.89 -13.65 -1.32
N LEU A 213 -3.46 -12.81 -2.26
CA LEU A 213 -4.35 -11.88 -2.97
C LEU A 213 -5.58 -12.61 -3.56
N PRO A 214 -6.76 -11.98 -3.54
CA PRO A 214 -7.98 -12.55 -4.13
C PRO A 214 -7.75 -12.93 -5.60
N THR A 215 -8.30 -14.06 -6.04
CA THR A 215 -8.17 -14.50 -7.45
C THR A 215 -9.05 -13.69 -8.39
N ASP A 216 -10.08 -13.03 -7.86
CA ASP A 216 -10.92 -12.13 -8.64
C ASP A 216 -10.14 -10.86 -9.01
N LYS A 217 -9.84 -10.75 -10.30
CA LYS A 217 -8.92 -9.77 -10.84
C LYS A 217 -9.49 -8.34 -10.85
N SER A 218 -10.82 -8.17 -10.69
CA SER A 218 -11.48 -6.86 -10.84
C SER A 218 -11.92 -6.20 -9.52
N VAL A 219 -12.14 -6.93 -8.42
CA VAL A 219 -12.76 -6.34 -7.20
C VAL A 219 -11.88 -6.43 -5.94
N GLY A 220 -10.87 -7.29 -5.92
CA GLY A 220 -10.23 -7.70 -4.65
C GLY A 220 -9.45 -6.63 -3.88
N CYS A 221 -8.70 -5.74 -4.55
CA CYS A 221 -7.79 -4.79 -3.89
C CYS A 221 -7.83 -3.42 -4.59
N SER A 222 -7.47 -2.36 -3.86
CA SER A 222 -7.27 -1.03 -4.46
C SER A 222 -5.97 -0.98 -5.27
N CYS A 223 -5.98 -0.23 -6.37
CA CYS A 223 -4.79 -0.06 -7.21
C CYS A 223 -3.61 0.56 -6.43
N SER A 224 -3.89 1.52 -5.55
CA SER A 224 -2.87 2.14 -4.69
C SER A 224 -2.20 1.15 -3.74
N PHE A 225 -2.95 0.20 -3.15
CA PHE A 225 -2.36 -0.85 -2.32
C PHE A 225 -1.47 -1.78 -3.14
N LEU A 226 -1.92 -2.21 -4.33
CA LEU A 226 -1.14 -3.09 -5.20
C LEU A 226 0.15 -2.41 -5.68
N LEU A 227 0.09 -1.13 -6.08
CA LEU A 227 1.27 -0.34 -6.46
C LEU A 227 2.23 -0.17 -5.27
N LYS A 228 1.72 0.13 -4.08
CA LYS A 228 2.54 0.19 -2.85
C LYS A 228 3.22 -1.15 -2.56
N LEU A 229 2.50 -2.27 -2.72
CA LEU A 229 3.05 -3.61 -2.55
C LEU A 229 4.11 -3.93 -3.60
N LEU A 230 3.90 -3.51 -4.85
CA LEU A 230 4.88 -3.63 -5.93
C LEU A 230 6.16 -2.86 -5.60
N LYS A 231 6.07 -1.60 -5.12
CA LYS A 231 7.25 -0.82 -4.67
C LYS A 231 8.05 -1.58 -3.62
N VAL A 232 7.39 -2.11 -2.59
CA VAL A 232 8.06 -2.91 -1.54
C VAL A 232 8.69 -4.18 -2.13
N SER A 233 8.01 -4.86 -3.05
CA SER A 233 8.54 -6.06 -3.71
C SER A 233 9.81 -5.80 -4.52
N VAL A 234 9.91 -4.61 -5.15
CA VAL A 234 11.07 -4.18 -5.91
C VAL A 234 12.26 -3.94 -4.98
N LEU A 235 12.04 -3.25 -3.86
CA LEU A 235 13.07 -2.91 -2.86
C LEU A 235 13.62 -4.14 -2.13
N VAL A 236 12.75 -5.07 -1.78
CA VAL A 236 13.11 -6.26 -0.99
C VAL A 236 13.65 -7.41 -1.88
N GLY A 237 13.60 -7.26 -3.21
CA GLY A 237 14.14 -8.28 -4.12
C GLY A 237 13.28 -9.54 -4.20
N VAL A 238 11.96 -9.38 -4.24
CA VAL A 238 10.99 -10.48 -4.43
C VAL A 238 11.13 -11.09 -5.83
N ASP A 239 10.83 -12.39 -5.92
CA ASP A 239 10.90 -13.17 -7.16
C ASP A 239 10.06 -12.57 -8.30
N ASN A 240 10.53 -12.77 -9.53
CA ASN A 240 9.90 -12.18 -10.72
C ASN A 240 8.46 -12.68 -10.94
N SER A 241 8.15 -13.92 -10.60
CA SER A 241 6.79 -14.48 -10.74
C SER A 241 5.74 -13.73 -9.91
N ALA A 242 6.07 -13.40 -8.66
CA ALA A 242 5.20 -12.62 -7.79
C ALA A 242 5.06 -11.16 -8.27
N ARG A 243 6.13 -10.59 -8.82
CA ARG A 243 6.09 -9.25 -9.43
C ARG A 243 5.23 -9.23 -10.69
N GLU A 244 5.35 -10.23 -11.55
CA GLU A 244 4.53 -10.37 -12.75
C GLU A 244 3.03 -10.51 -12.41
N ASP A 245 2.69 -11.27 -11.37
CA ASP A 245 1.30 -11.38 -10.90
C ASP A 245 0.77 -10.01 -10.41
N LEU A 246 1.60 -9.25 -9.68
CA LEU A 246 1.25 -7.89 -9.26
C LEU A 246 1.05 -6.96 -10.46
N VAL A 247 1.97 -6.97 -11.44
CA VAL A 247 1.86 -6.16 -12.66
C VAL A 247 0.54 -6.46 -13.35
N LYS A 248 0.22 -7.74 -13.60
CA LYS A 248 -1.04 -8.15 -14.24
C LYS A 248 -2.27 -7.62 -13.51
N ARG A 249 -2.27 -7.62 -12.18
CA ARG A 249 -3.39 -7.12 -11.36
C ARG A 249 -3.50 -5.60 -11.39
N ILE A 250 -2.38 -4.90 -11.28
CA ILE A 250 -2.32 -3.43 -11.36
C ILE A 250 -2.80 -2.98 -12.74
N SER A 251 -2.38 -3.67 -13.79
CA SER A 251 -2.76 -3.41 -15.18
C SER A 251 -4.25 -3.60 -15.46
N LEU A 252 -5.06 -4.17 -14.56
CA LEU A 252 -6.52 -4.21 -14.72
C LEU A 252 -7.21 -3.02 -14.05
N LYS A 253 -6.51 -2.30 -13.18
CA LYS A 253 -7.01 -1.17 -12.38
C LYS A 253 -6.19 0.10 -12.54
N LEU A 254 -5.37 0.18 -13.59
CA LEU A 254 -4.43 1.28 -13.77
C LEU A 254 -5.13 2.65 -13.80
N HIS A 255 -6.37 2.69 -14.30
CA HIS A 255 -7.20 3.89 -14.35
C HIS A 255 -7.56 4.46 -12.96
N GLU A 256 -7.49 3.68 -11.88
CA GLU A 256 -7.73 4.12 -10.50
C GLU A 256 -6.46 4.70 -9.81
N ALA A 257 -5.29 4.62 -10.47
CA ALA A 257 -4.02 5.01 -9.85
C ALA A 257 -3.81 6.53 -9.83
N SER A 258 -3.00 7.00 -8.87
CA SER A 258 -2.48 8.36 -8.87
C SER A 258 -1.03 8.41 -9.34
N VAL A 259 -0.58 9.58 -9.82
CA VAL A 259 0.81 9.77 -10.28
C VAL A 259 1.82 9.38 -9.19
N LYS A 260 1.53 9.71 -7.93
CA LYS A 260 2.38 9.36 -6.77
C LYS A 260 2.52 7.85 -6.58
N ASP A 261 1.50 7.08 -6.93
CA ASP A 261 1.54 5.62 -6.83
C ASP A 261 2.47 5.00 -7.89
N LEU A 262 2.67 5.65 -9.04
CA LEU A 262 3.56 5.17 -10.11
C LEU A 262 5.03 5.53 -9.92
N LEU A 263 5.36 6.40 -8.96
CA LEU A 263 6.74 6.72 -8.60
C LEU A 263 7.41 5.52 -7.91
N ILE A 264 7.79 4.51 -8.70
CA ILE A 264 8.43 3.27 -8.23
C ILE A 264 9.95 3.50 -8.24
N PRO A 265 10.64 3.36 -7.10
CA PRO A 265 12.08 3.56 -7.04
C PRO A 265 12.85 2.57 -7.91
N ALA A 266 13.87 3.03 -8.62
CA ALA A 266 14.81 2.15 -9.30
C ALA A 266 15.63 1.35 -8.27
N ARG A 267 15.98 0.10 -8.62
CA ARG A 267 16.80 -0.77 -7.74
C ARG A 267 18.22 -0.26 -7.54
N SER A 268 18.74 0.48 -8.51
CA SER A 268 20.07 1.09 -8.48
C SER A 268 19.96 2.59 -8.66
N SER A 269 20.26 3.35 -7.61
CA SER A 269 20.20 4.82 -7.59
C SER A 269 21.22 5.52 -8.51
N GLN A 270 22.02 4.75 -9.27
CA GLN A 270 23.08 5.27 -10.14
C GLN A 270 22.60 5.56 -11.57
N THR A 271 21.40 5.11 -11.96
CA THR A 271 20.94 5.18 -13.38
C THR A 271 19.71 6.06 -13.56
N ALA A 272 18.73 5.99 -12.66
CA ALA A 272 17.55 6.84 -12.64
C ALA A 272 16.94 6.80 -11.23
N CYS A 273 16.18 7.82 -10.83
CA CYS A 273 15.43 7.80 -9.57
C CYS A 273 14.28 6.79 -9.61
N TYR A 274 13.68 6.58 -10.79
CA TYR A 274 12.47 5.78 -10.96
C TYR A 274 12.62 4.66 -12.00
N ASP A 275 11.93 3.55 -11.77
CA ASP A 275 11.86 2.40 -12.68
C ASP A 275 10.81 2.65 -13.78
N VAL A 276 11.22 3.36 -14.83
CA VAL A 276 10.36 3.73 -15.97
C VAL A 276 9.97 2.50 -16.80
N GLU A 277 10.87 1.53 -16.93
CA GLU A 277 10.64 0.28 -17.68
C GLU A 277 9.50 -0.54 -17.04
N LEU A 278 9.47 -0.64 -15.71
CA LEU A 278 8.40 -1.32 -15.01
C LEU A 278 7.03 -0.64 -15.21
N VAL A 279 6.99 0.70 -15.18
CA VAL A 279 5.77 1.45 -15.49
C VAL A 279 5.33 1.21 -16.94
N GLN A 280 6.26 1.20 -17.89
CA GLN A 280 5.97 0.87 -19.28
C GLN A 280 5.41 -0.55 -19.41
N CYS A 281 5.94 -1.54 -18.67
CA CYS A 281 5.40 -2.89 -18.64
C CYS A 281 3.94 -2.93 -18.14
N ILE A 282 3.63 -2.18 -17.07
CA ILE A 282 2.26 -2.08 -16.52
C ILE A 282 1.30 -1.49 -17.57
N VAL A 283 1.72 -0.43 -18.27
CA VAL A 283 0.93 0.22 -19.33
C VAL A 283 0.71 -0.72 -20.51
N ASN A 284 1.75 -1.39 -20.99
CA ASN A 284 1.64 -2.32 -22.10
C ASN A 284 0.68 -3.46 -21.78
N GLU A 285 0.78 -4.02 -20.57
CA GLU A 285 -0.13 -5.07 -20.10
C GLU A 285 -1.57 -4.55 -20.02
N TYR A 286 -1.81 -3.33 -19.51
CA TYR A 286 -3.16 -2.70 -19.49
C TYR A 286 -3.75 -2.65 -20.90
N LEU A 287 -2.98 -2.19 -21.88
CA LEU A 287 -3.42 -2.06 -23.28
C LEU A 287 -3.63 -3.40 -23.98
N MET A 288 -2.97 -4.47 -23.53
CA MET A 288 -3.26 -5.82 -24.04
C MET A 288 -4.61 -6.33 -23.54
N HIS A 289 -5.00 -5.99 -22.30
CA HIS A 289 -6.30 -6.39 -21.73
C HIS A 289 -7.46 -5.52 -22.21
N GLU A 290 -7.21 -4.26 -22.59
CA GLU A 290 -8.24 -3.35 -23.09
C GLU A 290 -8.63 -3.59 -24.55
N LYS A 291 -7.80 -4.32 -25.32
CA LYS A 291 -8.19 -4.70 -26.69
C LYS A 291 -9.46 -5.56 -26.61
N PRO A 292 -10.58 -5.14 -27.21
CA PRO A 292 -11.75 -6.00 -27.27
C PRO A 292 -11.32 -7.26 -28.00
N SER A 293 -11.65 -8.41 -27.42
CA SER A 293 -11.47 -9.73 -28.03
C SER A 293 -12.18 -9.76 -29.41
N ARG A 294 -11.47 -9.29 -30.44
CA ARG A 294 -11.86 -9.28 -31.86
C ARG A 294 -10.99 -10.27 -32.64
N ALA A 295 -10.70 -11.41 -32.02
CA ALA A 295 -9.92 -12.47 -32.64
C ALA A 295 -10.46 -13.86 -32.29
N LEU A 296 -11.76 -14.08 -32.46
CA LEU A 296 -12.26 -15.34 -33.02
C LEU A 296 -13.62 -15.09 -33.70
N GLY A 297 -13.77 -15.64 -34.90
CA GLY A 297 -14.75 -15.22 -35.89
C GLY A 297 -16.21 -15.47 -35.58
N ASP A 298 -17.02 -14.71 -36.31
CA ASP A 298 -18.32 -15.05 -36.91
C ASP A 298 -19.50 -15.49 -36.01
N VAL A 299 -20.66 -14.94 -36.39
CA VAL A 299 -22.04 -15.26 -35.98
C VAL A 299 -22.53 -14.74 -34.62
N GLY A 300 -23.41 -13.74 -34.68
CA GLY A 300 -24.46 -13.51 -33.70
C GLY A 300 -24.56 -12.08 -33.19
N TRP A 301 -25.39 -11.27 -33.84
CA TRP A 301 -25.92 -10.04 -33.26
C TRP A 301 -26.67 -10.39 -31.97
N ASN A 302 -26.04 -10.20 -30.81
CA ASN A 302 -26.74 -10.11 -29.54
C ASN A 302 -26.29 -8.84 -28.85
N GLU A 303 -27.28 -7.96 -28.67
CA GLU A 303 -27.22 -6.67 -28.00
C GLU A 303 -26.57 -6.79 -26.61
N LYS A 304 -25.28 -6.46 -26.52
CA LYS A 304 -24.72 -5.90 -25.29
C LYS A 304 -24.75 -4.39 -25.45
N GLY A 305 -25.46 -3.72 -24.55
CA GLY A 305 -25.86 -2.32 -24.67
C GLY A 305 -24.68 -1.32 -24.76
N PRO A 306 -24.97 -0.03 -25.05
CA PRO A 306 -23.97 1.01 -25.28
C PRO A 306 -23.05 1.32 -24.09
N ASP A 307 -23.44 0.95 -22.86
CA ASP A 307 -22.74 1.33 -21.62
C ASP A 307 -21.33 0.72 -21.47
N ASP A 308 -21.10 -0.51 -21.95
CA ASP A 308 -19.80 -1.18 -21.80
C ASP A 308 -18.71 -0.53 -22.67
N PHE A 309 -19.09 -0.01 -23.84
CA PHE A 309 -18.18 0.67 -24.76
C PHE A 309 -17.79 2.08 -24.27
N VAL A 310 -18.70 2.75 -23.54
CA VAL A 310 -18.49 4.09 -22.98
C VAL A 310 -17.60 4.04 -21.73
N LEU A 311 -17.76 3.00 -20.88
CA LEU A 311 -16.93 2.81 -19.68
C LEU A 311 -15.46 2.52 -20.01
N GLY A 312 -15.20 1.70 -21.02
CA GLY A 312 -13.83 1.40 -21.48
C GLY A 312 -13.09 2.67 -21.92
N HIS A 313 -13.74 3.51 -22.72
CA HIS A 313 -13.14 4.74 -23.23
C HIS A 313 -12.80 5.75 -22.10
N GLY A 314 -13.64 5.86 -21.07
CA GLY A 314 -13.36 6.69 -19.90
C GLY A 314 -12.12 6.25 -19.13
N SER A 315 -11.94 4.94 -18.96
CA SER A 315 -10.77 4.36 -18.27
C SER A 315 -9.47 4.59 -19.03
N LEU A 316 -9.48 4.46 -20.37
CA LEU A 316 -8.32 4.72 -21.22
C LEU A 316 -7.90 6.20 -21.20
N LEU A 317 -8.87 7.12 -21.21
CA LEU A 317 -8.60 8.55 -21.09
C LEU A 317 -7.97 8.89 -19.72
N ALA A 318 -8.42 8.24 -18.65
CA ALA A 318 -7.84 8.40 -17.32
C ALA A 318 -6.38 7.91 -17.29
N VAL A 319 -6.08 6.76 -17.91
CA VAL A 319 -4.70 6.26 -18.04
C VAL A 319 -3.84 7.20 -18.89
N GLY A 320 -4.35 7.73 -19.99
CA GLY A 320 -3.65 8.74 -20.81
C GLY A 320 -3.26 9.98 -20.01
N LYS A 321 -4.18 10.51 -19.20
CA LYS A 321 -3.92 11.64 -18.28
C LYS A 321 -2.90 11.27 -17.19
N LEU A 322 -3.02 10.08 -16.61
CA LEU A 322 -2.12 9.55 -15.58
C LEU A 322 -0.67 9.46 -16.09
N ILE A 323 -0.47 8.88 -17.27
CA ILE A 323 0.87 8.74 -17.85
C ILE A 323 1.44 10.09 -18.28
N ASN A 324 0.64 11.02 -18.79
CA ASN A 324 1.12 12.38 -19.05
C ASN A 324 1.56 13.09 -17.75
N GLY A 325 0.83 12.91 -16.66
CA GLY A 325 1.21 13.42 -15.34
C GLY A 325 2.50 12.76 -14.82
N TYR A 326 2.64 11.45 -14.98
CA TYR A 326 3.85 10.72 -14.62
C TYR A 326 5.07 11.16 -15.45
N LEU A 327 4.92 11.31 -16.78
CA LEU A 327 5.97 11.85 -17.66
C LEU A 327 6.42 13.25 -17.22
N ALA A 328 5.49 14.10 -16.78
CA ALA A 328 5.81 15.43 -16.28
C ALA A 328 6.60 15.39 -14.96
N GLU A 329 6.30 14.45 -14.05
CA GLU A 329 7.06 14.27 -12.81
C GLU A 329 8.48 13.73 -13.10
N ILE A 330 8.60 12.65 -13.86
CA ILE A 330 9.92 12.04 -14.13
C ILE A 330 10.80 12.91 -15.02
N ALA A 331 10.23 13.82 -15.80
CA ALA A 331 10.97 14.78 -16.60
C ALA A 331 11.87 15.72 -15.76
N HIS A 332 11.66 15.77 -14.44
CA HIS A 332 12.52 16.49 -13.52
C HIS A 332 13.77 15.70 -13.07
N ASP A 333 13.91 14.43 -13.47
CA ASP A 333 15.08 13.60 -13.17
C ASP A 333 16.18 13.82 -14.22
N PRO A 334 17.35 14.39 -13.86
CA PRO A 334 18.45 14.62 -14.80
C PRO A 334 19.01 13.34 -15.44
N ASN A 335 18.80 12.18 -14.81
CA ASN A 335 19.29 10.90 -15.31
C ASN A 335 18.29 10.19 -16.24
N LEU A 336 17.09 10.76 -16.44
CA LEU A 336 16.10 10.19 -17.35
C LEU A 336 16.63 10.18 -18.78
N THR A 337 16.60 9.01 -19.42
CA THR A 337 17.04 8.88 -20.81
C THR A 337 15.94 9.29 -21.78
N LEU A 338 16.35 9.90 -22.90
CA LEU A 338 15.44 10.27 -23.97
C LEU A 338 14.68 9.07 -24.55
N ALA A 339 15.33 7.92 -24.65
CA ALA A 339 14.71 6.69 -25.13
C ALA A 339 13.55 6.27 -24.23
N SER A 340 13.77 6.18 -22.91
CA SER A 340 12.71 5.81 -21.96
C SER A 340 11.52 6.77 -21.96
N PHE A 341 11.76 8.08 -22.12
CA PHE A 341 10.69 9.07 -22.21
C PHE A 341 9.85 8.85 -23.49
N ILE A 342 10.51 8.65 -24.63
CA ILE A 342 9.85 8.43 -25.92
C ILE A 342 9.07 7.12 -25.91
N ASP A 343 9.68 6.03 -25.45
CA ASP A 343 9.10 4.70 -25.50
C ASP A 343 7.85 4.61 -24.61
N LEU A 344 7.90 5.16 -23.39
CA LEU A 344 6.73 5.25 -22.52
C LEU A 344 5.65 6.15 -23.14
N SER A 345 6.02 7.28 -23.72
CA SER A 345 5.06 8.18 -24.36
C SER A 345 4.36 7.51 -25.54
N GLN A 346 5.08 6.76 -26.37
CA GLN A 346 4.55 6.05 -27.54
C GLN A 346 3.76 4.80 -27.19
N SER A 347 3.94 4.26 -25.98
CA SER A 347 3.17 3.11 -25.51
C SER A 347 1.68 3.42 -25.39
N ILE A 348 1.30 4.69 -25.23
CA ILE A 348 -0.11 5.13 -25.10
C ILE A 348 -0.73 5.44 -26.47
N PRO A 349 -1.91 4.87 -26.81
CA PRO A 349 -2.57 5.11 -28.09
C PRO A 349 -3.14 6.53 -28.19
N GLU A 350 -3.34 7.02 -29.42
CA GLU A 350 -3.90 8.35 -29.66
C GLU A 350 -5.32 8.54 -29.12
N SER A 351 -6.12 7.47 -29.05
CA SER A 351 -7.48 7.50 -28.47
C SER A 351 -7.48 7.86 -26.98
N ALA A 352 -6.39 7.61 -26.26
CA ALA A 352 -6.22 8.00 -24.86
C ALA A 352 -5.83 9.48 -24.69
N ARG A 353 -5.41 10.15 -25.78
CA ARG A 353 -4.89 11.53 -25.78
C ARG A 353 -5.65 12.44 -26.78
N PRO A 354 -6.91 12.79 -26.49
CA PRO A 354 -7.63 13.78 -27.29
C PRO A 354 -7.01 15.18 -27.14
N ILE A 355 -6.45 15.49 -25.97
CA ILE A 355 -5.80 16.78 -25.65
C ILE A 355 -4.34 16.52 -25.28
N HIS A 356 -3.44 17.31 -25.85
CA HIS A 356 -1.99 17.14 -25.73
C HIS A 356 -1.32 18.07 -24.71
N ASP A 357 -2.06 18.92 -24.00
CA ASP A 357 -1.52 19.87 -23.01
C ASP A 357 -0.65 19.20 -21.94
N GLY A 358 -1.08 18.05 -21.42
CA GLY A 358 -0.31 17.30 -20.42
C GLY A 358 1.01 16.78 -20.99
N LEU A 359 0.98 16.28 -22.23
CA LEU A 359 2.18 15.83 -22.94
C LEU A 359 3.11 17.02 -23.25
N TYR A 360 2.56 18.16 -23.67
CA TYR A 360 3.33 19.39 -23.87
C TYR A 360 4.03 19.83 -22.58
N LYS A 361 3.33 19.85 -21.44
CA LYS A 361 3.94 20.18 -20.13
C LYS A 361 5.08 19.23 -19.77
N ALA A 362 4.92 17.94 -20.04
CA ALA A 362 5.96 16.95 -19.80
C ALA A 362 7.20 17.17 -20.69
N ILE A 363 6.98 17.40 -22.00
CA ILE A 363 8.05 17.73 -22.95
C ILE A 363 8.75 19.02 -22.54
N ASP A 364 8.00 20.05 -22.16
CA ASP A 364 8.55 21.33 -21.73
C ASP A 364 9.42 21.21 -20.47
N SER A 365 8.95 20.43 -19.49
CA SER A 365 9.71 20.14 -18.27
C SER A 365 11.00 19.39 -18.60
N TYR A 366 10.94 18.40 -19.50
CA TYR A 366 12.11 17.64 -19.94
C TYR A 366 13.13 18.53 -20.67
N LEU A 367 12.67 19.39 -21.59
CA LEU A 367 13.55 20.35 -22.27
C LEU A 367 14.18 21.37 -21.30
N LYS A 368 13.54 21.63 -20.15
CA LYS A 368 14.08 22.49 -19.10
C LYS A 368 15.28 21.86 -18.40
N GLU A 369 15.11 20.62 -17.96
CA GLU A 369 16.06 19.94 -17.07
C GLU A 369 17.16 19.22 -17.87
N HIS A 370 16.99 19.04 -19.17
CA HIS A 370 17.98 18.47 -20.10
C HIS A 370 18.41 19.47 -21.19
N PRO A 371 19.20 20.52 -20.84
CA PRO A 371 19.63 21.53 -21.82
C PRO A 371 20.57 20.98 -22.90
N ASP A 372 21.30 19.90 -22.61
CA ASP A 372 22.34 19.31 -23.46
C ASP A 372 21.81 18.52 -24.68
N LEU A 373 20.48 18.45 -24.84
CA LEU A 373 19.86 17.77 -25.98
C LEU A 373 20.26 18.40 -27.32
N THR A 374 20.64 17.54 -28.27
CA THR A 374 20.94 17.93 -29.65
C THR A 374 19.68 18.43 -30.38
N LYS A 375 19.87 19.20 -31.46
CA LYS A 375 18.76 19.68 -32.29
C LYS A 375 17.89 18.53 -32.84
N ALA A 376 18.51 17.38 -33.15
CA ALA A 376 17.81 16.19 -33.64
C ALA A 376 16.94 15.55 -32.53
N GLU A 377 17.46 15.47 -31.31
CA GLU A 377 16.74 14.94 -30.16
C GLU A 377 15.57 15.85 -29.75
N ARG A 378 15.78 17.18 -29.72
CA ARG A 378 14.70 18.15 -29.49
C ARG A 378 13.59 18.02 -30.55
N LYS A 379 13.96 17.81 -31.81
CA LYS A 379 12.98 17.53 -32.87
C LYS A 379 12.24 16.22 -32.62
N LYS A 380 12.93 15.17 -32.17
CA LYS A 380 12.33 13.84 -31.90
C LYS A 380 11.32 13.90 -30.76
N ILE A 381 11.67 14.53 -29.63
CA ILE A 381 10.78 14.64 -28.47
C ILE A 381 9.58 15.57 -28.74
N CYS A 382 9.80 16.73 -29.38
CA CYS A 382 8.70 17.62 -29.75
C CYS A 382 7.79 17.03 -30.83
N GLY A 383 8.28 16.06 -31.62
CA GLY A 383 7.48 15.33 -32.60
C GLY A 383 6.43 14.40 -31.99
N LEU A 384 6.48 14.14 -30.67
CA LEU A 384 5.48 13.32 -29.97
C LEU A 384 4.14 14.04 -29.79
N MET A 385 4.13 15.37 -29.80
CA MET A 385 2.90 16.16 -29.64
C MET A 385 2.33 16.59 -30.99
N ASP A 386 1.05 16.30 -31.21
CA ASP A 386 0.23 16.97 -32.21
C ASP A 386 -0.20 18.36 -31.71
N VAL A 387 0.33 19.38 -32.37
CA VAL A 387 0.06 20.80 -32.08
C VAL A 387 -1.43 21.15 -32.25
N ARG A 388 -2.17 20.41 -33.09
CA ARG A 388 -3.60 20.62 -33.32
C ARG A 388 -4.45 20.25 -32.11
N LYS A 389 -3.94 19.37 -31.24
CA LYS A 389 -4.60 18.87 -30.04
C LYS A 389 -4.28 19.71 -28.79
N LEU A 390 -3.65 20.88 -28.96
CA LEU A 390 -3.36 21.82 -27.87
C LEU A 390 -4.55 22.76 -27.64
N THR A 391 -4.82 23.05 -26.37
CA THR A 391 -5.76 24.11 -26.01
C THR A 391 -5.21 25.49 -26.36
N MET A 392 -6.05 26.52 -26.31
CA MET A 392 -5.63 27.91 -26.57
C MET A 392 -4.51 28.33 -25.59
N ASP A 393 -4.73 28.11 -24.30
CA ASP A 393 -3.75 28.47 -23.26
C ASP A 393 -2.40 27.75 -23.45
N ALA A 394 -2.43 26.46 -23.79
CA ALA A 394 -1.22 25.69 -24.08
C ALA A 394 -0.51 26.17 -25.35
N SER A 395 -1.27 26.58 -26.37
CA SER A 395 -0.75 27.11 -27.63
C SER A 395 -0.08 28.46 -27.43
N VAL A 396 -0.68 29.37 -26.68
CA VAL A 396 -0.06 30.66 -26.30
C VAL A 396 1.25 30.43 -25.54
N HIS A 397 1.26 29.52 -24.57
CA HIS A 397 2.49 29.18 -23.85
C HIS A 397 3.55 28.57 -24.77
N ALA A 398 3.17 27.68 -25.70
CA ALA A 398 4.09 27.09 -26.68
C ALA A 398 4.64 28.12 -27.68
N ALA A 399 3.85 29.11 -28.07
CA ALA A 399 4.28 30.18 -28.97
C ALA A 399 5.37 31.07 -28.34
N GLN A 400 5.35 31.21 -27.01
CA GLN A 400 6.31 32.02 -26.24
C GLN A 400 7.51 31.21 -25.72
N ASN A 401 7.59 29.92 -26.04
CA ASN A 401 8.59 29.03 -25.46
C ASN A 401 9.85 28.93 -26.33
N ASP A 402 10.92 29.59 -25.88
CA ASP A 402 12.22 29.64 -26.57
C ASP A 402 12.94 28.28 -26.65
N ARG A 403 12.51 27.28 -25.86
CA ARG A 403 13.12 25.93 -25.85
C ARG A 403 12.62 25.06 -27.00
N LEU A 404 11.49 25.41 -27.61
CA LEU A 404 10.91 24.64 -28.71
C LEU A 404 11.63 24.93 -30.03
N PRO A 405 11.77 23.94 -30.93
CA PRO A 405 12.25 24.20 -32.28
C PRO A 405 11.35 25.22 -33.01
N LEU A 406 11.93 26.19 -33.70
CA LEU A 406 11.19 27.23 -34.45
C LEU A 406 10.09 26.66 -35.36
N ARG A 407 10.33 25.51 -35.99
CA ARG A 407 9.32 24.83 -36.83
C ARG A 407 8.03 24.50 -36.06
N VAL A 408 8.16 24.08 -34.80
CA VAL A 408 7.02 23.74 -33.94
C VAL A 408 6.28 25.02 -33.54
N VAL A 409 7.01 26.07 -33.16
CA VAL A 409 6.43 27.39 -32.81
C VAL A 409 5.62 27.95 -33.98
N VAL A 410 6.14 27.89 -35.21
CA VAL A 410 5.41 28.33 -36.41
C VAL A 410 4.15 27.50 -36.65
N GLN A 411 4.20 26.18 -36.42
CA GLN A 411 3.00 25.33 -36.51
C GLN A 411 1.95 25.71 -35.47
N VAL A 412 2.34 26.03 -34.23
CA VAL A 412 1.43 26.49 -33.17
C VAL A 412 0.72 27.77 -33.62
N LEU A 413 1.48 28.78 -34.04
CA LEU A 413 0.92 30.06 -34.49
C LEU A 413 -0.01 29.91 -35.69
N PHE A 414 0.33 29.03 -36.63
CA PHE A 414 -0.52 28.74 -37.79
C PHE A 414 -1.88 28.16 -37.37
N PHE A 415 -1.90 27.17 -36.47
CA PHE A 415 -3.16 26.57 -36.02
C PHE A 415 -3.97 27.50 -35.12
N GLU A 416 -3.34 28.37 -34.35
CA GLU A 416 -4.05 29.46 -33.65
C GLU A 416 -4.74 30.40 -34.64
N GLN A 417 -4.04 30.82 -35.71
CA GLN A 417 -4.61 31.70 -36.72
C GLN A 417 -5.80 31.04 -37.45
N VAL A 418 -5.70 29.75 -37.77
CA VAL A 418 -6.81 28.99 -38.38
C VAL A 418 -8.03 28.91 -37.46
N ARG A 419 -7.82 28.68 -36.15
CA ARG A 419 -8.90 28.66 -35.15
C ARG A 419 -9.56 30.03 -34.98
N ALA A 420 -8.76 31.08 -34.84
CA ALA A 420 -9.26 32.45 -34.74
C ALA A 420 -10.05 32.86 -36.00
N ALA A 421 -9.57 32.50 -37.20
CA ALA A 421 -10.27 32.76 -38.45
C ALA A 421 -11.61 32.00 -38.52
N SER A 422 -11.67 30.76 -38.02
CA SER A 422 -12.90 29.95 -38.00
C SER A 422 -13.95 30.51 -37.03
N GLU A 423 -13.54 30.97 -35.85
CA GLU A 423 -14.44 31.63 -34.88
C GLU A 423 -15.00 32.95 -35.44
N VAL A 424 -14.17 33.74 -36.12
CA VAL A 424 -14.61 34.95 -36.81
C VAL A 424 -15.56 34.64 -37.97
N HIS A 425 -15.33 33.53 -38.70
CA HIS A 425 -16.20 33.10 -39.79
C HIS A 425 -17.54 32.53 -39.29
N ALA A 426 -17.56 31.85 -38.14
CA ALA A 426 -18.77 31.41 -37.46
C ALA A 426 -19.62 32.60 -36.98
N LEU A 427 -18.97 33.67 -36.49
CA LEU A 427 -19.64 34.90 -36.08
C LEU A 427 -20.14 35.74 -37.28
N ARG A 428 -19.44 35.68 -38.42
CA ARG A 428 -19.79 36.42 -39.65
C ARG A 428 -20.91 35.77 -40.47
N ASN A 429 -21.06 34.44 -40.39
CA ASN A 429 -22.06 33.69 -41.17
C ASN A 429 -23.44 33.62 -40.52
N ASN A 430 -23.68 34.26 -39.36
CA ASN A 430 -25.01 34.25 -38.73
C ASN A 430 -25.50 35.66 -38.31
N PRO A 431 -25.89 36.55 -39.26
CA PRO A 431 -26.43 37.85 -38.92
C PRO A 431 -27.94 37.87 -38.62
N GLN A 432 -28.68 36.75 -38.79
CA GLN A 432 -30.13 36.73 -38.59
C GLN A 432 -30.61 35.38 -38.03
N ASN A 433 -30.75 35.32 -36.70
CA ASN A 433 -31.92 34.77 -36.00
C ASN A 433 -31.72 34.95 -34.50
N ALA A 434 -32.00 36.17 -34.03
CA ALA A 434 -32.60 36.32 -32.72
C ALA A 434 -34.01 35.70 -32.83
N SER A 435 -34.29 34.72 -31.97
CA SER A 435 -35.58 34.04 -31.73
C SER A 435 -35.66 32.59 -32.29
N HIS A 436 -35.59 31.65 -31.34
CA HIS A 436 -36.05 30.25 -31.40
C HIS A 436 -35.34 29.27 -32.35
N SER A 437 -34.35 28.54 -31.82
CA SER A 437 -34.24 27.07 -31.99
C SER A 437 -33.07 26.54 -31.13
N THR A 438 -33.38 26.03 -29.95
CA THR A 438 -32.47 25.20 -29.15
C THR A 438 -32.90 23.75 -29.30
N THR A 439 -32.28 23.03 -30.22
CA THR A 439 -32.09 21.58 -30.11
C THR A 439 -30.83 21.26 -30.88
N ASN A 440 -29.75 20.98 -30.13
CA ASN A 440 -28.74 19.99 -30.49
C ASN A 440 -27.98 19.68 -29.20
N THR A 441 -28.20 18.45 -28.78
CA THR A 441 -27.47 17.64 -27.80
C THR A 441 -25.97 17.63 -28.11
N ASP A 442 -25.16 17.45 -27.05
CA ASP A 442 -23.73 17.11 -27.04
C ASP A 442 -22.74 18.14 -26.45
N GLU A 443 -23.20 19.09 -25.62
CA GLU A 443 -22.32 19.89 -24.73
C GLU A 443 -22.70 19.85 -23.24
N GLU A 444 -23.48 18.86 -22.81
CA GLU A 444 -23.99 18.78 -21.44
C GLU A 444 -23.49 17.54 -20.69
N TRP A 445 -22.21 17.54 -20.28
CA TRP A 445 -21.73 16.61 -19.24
C TRP A 445 -20.75 17.24 -18.23
N GLU A 446 -20.07 18.35 -18.53
CA GLU A 446 -19.08 18.91 -17.57
C GLU A 446 -19.47 20.24 -16.89
N LYS A 447 -20.62 20.85 -17.22
CA LYS A 447 -21.00 22.18 -16.68
C LYS A 447 -22.08 22.18 -15.60
N THR A 448 -22.74 21.05 -15.31
CA THR A 448 -23.85 20.97 -14.33
C THR A 448 -23.38 20.60 -12.91
N ALA A 449 -22.23 19.93 -12.73
CA ALA A 449 -21.74 19.61 -11.37
C ALA A 449 -21.02 20.79 -10.69
N ALA A 450 -20.33 21.66 -11.43
CA ALA A 450 -19.50 22.72 -10.84
C ALA A 450 -20.26 24.03 -10.51
N LYS A 451 -21.51 24.18 -10.98
CA LYS A 451 -22.29 25.42 -10.81
C LYS A 451 -23.20 25.41 -9.58
N ASP A 452 -23.66 24.25 -9.12
CA ASP A 452 -24.55 24.15 -7.95
C ASP A 452 -23.78 24.35 -6.63
N ASP A 453 -22.56 23.81 -6.54
CA ASP A 453 -21.70 24.01 -5.37
C ASP A 453 -21.31 25.48 -5.18
N ARG A 454 -21.08 26.21 -6.27
CA ARG A 454 -20.61 27.59 -6.24
C ARG A 454 -21.71 28.60 -5.88
N LYS A 455 -22.99 28.27 -6.14
CA LYS A 455 -24.16 29.06 -5.69
C LYS A 455 -24.55 28.73 -4.25
N SER A 456 -24.41 27.47 -3.82
CA SER A 456 -24.63 27.07 -2.43
C SER A 456 -23.60 27.70 -1.48
N LEU A 457 -22.31 27.73 -1.88
CA LEU A 457 -21.22 28.34 -1.10
C LEU A 457 -21.39 29.86 -0.93
N LYS A 458 -21.92 30.54 -1.96
CA LYS A 458 -22.16 31.99 -1.91
C LYS A 458 -23.32 32.39 -1.00
N LYS A 459 -24.30 31.49 -0.80
CA LYS A 459 -25.43 31.71 0.13
C LYS A 459 -25.05 31.43 1.59
N GLN A 460 -24.07 30.55 1.84
CA GLN A 460 -23.51 30.29 3.18
C GLN A 460 -22.54 31.39 3.66
N ILE A 461 -21.77 32.01 2.75
CA ILE A 461 -20.82 33.10 3.09
C ILE A 461 -21.54 34.41 3.47
N SER A 462 -22.81 34.58 3.10
CA SER A 462 -23.62 35.76 3.46
C SER A 462 -24.33 35.68 4.82
N GLN A 463 -24.19 34.59 5.58
CA GLN A 463 -24.85 34.44 6.90
C GLN A 463 -23.90 34.47 8.10
N MET A 464 -22.60 34.73 7.92
CA MET A 464 -21.67 34.87 9.05
C MET A 464 -20.89 36.16 8.95
N LYS A 465 -21.56 37.26 9.32
CA LYS A 465 -20.90 38.56 9.50
C LYS A 465 -21.54 39.33 10.65
N ILE A 466 -21.23 38.95 11.90
CA ILE A 466 -21.41 39.81 13.08
C ILE A 466 -20.26 39.59 14.08
N LYS A 467 -19.54 40.71 14.30
CA LYS A 467 -18.76 41.17 15.46
C LYS A 467 -17.42 40.52 15.83
N ASP A 468 -16.37 41.25 15.45
CA ASP A 468 -15.16 41.48 16.24
C ASP A 468 -15.50 41.88 17.68
N GLU A 469 -14.82 41.29 18.68
CA GLU A 469 -14.54 41.84 20.01
C GLU A 469 -13.39 41.02 20.65
N GLU A 470 -12.27 41.71 20.85
CA GLU A 470 -11.20 41.62 21.84
C GLU A 470 -10.79 40.31 22.56
N PHE A 471 -9.46 40.08 22.56
CA PHE A 471 -8.73 39.13 23.42
C PHE A 471 -8.79 39.50 24.91
N PRO A 472 -8.70 38.50 25.80
CA PRO A 472 -7.56 38.52 26.71
C PRO A 472 -6.86 37.17 26.95
N LYS A 473 -5.57 37.32 27.27
CA LYS A 473 -4.56 36.32 27.66
C LYS A 473 -4.95 35.56 28.94
N ASN A 474 -4.61 34.27 29.01
CA ASN A 474 -3.79 33.62 30.06
C ASN A 474 -4.02 32.10 30.17
N VAL A 475 -3.07 31.43 30.87
CA VAL A 475 -3.07 30.08 31.48
C VAL A 475 -2.05 29.15 30.80
N LYS A 476 -0.78 29.16 31.26
CA LYS A 476 -0.18 28.38 32.38
C LYS A 476 0.00 26.88 32.09
N LEU A 477 1.27 26.55 31.82
CA LEU A 477 1.94 25.26 32.05
C LEU A 477 1.54 24.60 33.37
N ILE A 478 1.10 23.34 33.33
CA ILE A 478 1.25 22.40 34.45
C ILE A 478 1.77 21.06 33.93
N LYS A 479 3.02 20.83 34.31
CA LYS A 479 3.83 19.61 34.21
C LYS A 479 3.44 18.69 35.37
N LYS A 480 3.09 17.42 35.14
CA LYS A 480 3.09 16.40 36.21
C LYS A 480 3.71 15.09 35.74
N ASN A 481 4.89 14.83 36.32
CA ASN A 481 5.53 13.53 36.44
C ASN A 481 4.66 12.59 37.28
N ASN A 482 4.73 11.29 36.99
CA ASN A 482 4.97 10.30 38.04
C ASN A 482 5.54 8.98 37.48
N LYS A 483 6.64 8.53 38.10
CA LYS A 483 7.21 7.19 38.01
C LYS A 483 6.61 6.32 39.11
N SER A 484 6.27 5.07 38.81
CA SER A 484 6.48 3.95 39.75
C SER A 484 6.54 2.61 39.02
N SER A 485 7.31 1.69 39.61
CA SER A 485 7.82 0.42 39.12
C SER A 485 6.90 -0.79 39.42
N LYS A 486 6.85 -1.79 38.53
CA LYS A 486 7.22 -3.21 38.79
C LYS A 486 6.84 -4.14 37.63
N SER A 487 7.65 -5.20 37.55
CA SER A 487 7.74 -6.32 36.61
C SER A 487 6.44 -7.09 36.32
N GLY A 488 6.20 -7.35 35.03
CA GLY A 488 5.25 -8.33 34.49
C GLY A 488 5.60 -8.57 33.03
N LEU A 489 5.46 -9.81 32.54
CA LEU A 489 5.90 -10.27 31.22
C LEU A 489 5.59 -9.25 30.11
N GLN A 490 6.58 -9.00 29.25
CA GLN A 490 6.48 -8.13 28.10
C GLN A 490 5.35 -8.59 27.17
N LEU A 491 4.17 -7.98 27.35
CA LEU A 491 3.21 -7.80 26.27
C LEU A 491 3.98 -7.18 25.11
N LEU A 492 3.97 -7.84 23.95
CA LEU A 492 4.45 -7.23 22.72
C LEU A 492 3.77 -5.85 22.61
N PRO A 493 4.52 -4.75 22.47
CA PRO A 493 3.92 -3.44 22.37
C PRO A 493 2.91 -3.48 21.23
N SER A 494 1.65 -3.10 21.53
CA SER A 494 0.66 -2.82 20.50
C SER A 494 1.29 -1.83 19.53
N ARG A 495 1.73 -2.32 18.36
CA ARG A 495 2.34 -1.50 17.30
C ARG A 495 1.28 -0.70 16.55
N SER A 496 0.25 -0.22 17.24
CA SER A 496 -0.77 0.64 16.66
C SER A 496 -0.22 2.07 16.59
N ARG A 497 0.29 2.44 15.40
CA ARG A 497 0.43 3.79 14.83
C ARG A 497 1.63 3.77 13.89
N ARG A 498 1.40 3.30 12.67
CA ARG A 498 2.41 3.21 11.62
C ARG A 498 1.76 3.66 10.32
N ILE A 499 2.04 4.91 9.97
CA ILE A 499 1.42 5.60 8.84
C ILE A 499 2.22 5.21 7.61
N PHE A 500 1.75 4.18 6.92
CA PHE A 500 2.31 3.67 5.66
C PHE A 500 2.42 4.76 4.57
N ASP A 501 1.68 5.87 4.72
CA ASP A 501 1.66 6.98 3.76
C ASP A 501 2.90 7.91 3.85
N LYS A 502 3.72 7.80 4.89
CA LYS A 502 4.94 8.64 5.05
C LYS A 502 6.15 8.14 4.26
N LEU A 503 6.06 6.95 3.68
CA LEU A 503 7.20 6.28 3.04
C LEU A 503 7.75 7.01 1.79
N TRP A 504 7.00 7.93 1.15
CA TRP A 504 7.34 8.38 -0.22
C TRP A 504 7.17 9.87 -0.53
N ILE A 505 7.39 10.77 0.45
CA ILE A 505 7.66 12.19 0.14
C ILE A 505 9.17 12.36 -0.06
N VAL A 506 9.69 11.90 -1.20
CA VAL A 506 11.04 12.27 -1.66
C VAL A 506 10.86 13.28 -2.77
N GLY A 507 11.04 14.55 -2.42
CA GLY A 507 10.76 15.67 -3.32
C GLY A 507 10.90 17.02 -2.63
N LYS A 508 12.01 17.25 -1.92
CA LYS A 508 12.53 18.60 -1.75
C LYS A 508 14.03 18.53 -1.56
N GLY A 509 14.73 19.03 -2.57
CA GLY A 509 16.18 19.07 -2.64
C GLY A 509 16.81 19.74 -1.43
N HIS A 510 17.99 19.23 -1.12
CA HIS A 510 18.97 19.77 -0.21
C HIS A 510 19.26 21.24 -0.57
N GLY A 511 18.74 22.17 0.23
CA GLY A 511 19.06 23.58 0.15
C GLY A 511 20.27 23.88 1.03
N GLU A 512 21.41 24.13 0.38
CA GLU A 512 22.64 24.61 0.98
C GLU A 512 22.38 25.85 1.85
N ASN A 513 22.68 25.78 3.15
CA ASN A 513 22.80 26.97 3.97
C ASN A 513 24.28 27.36 4.03
N ARG A 514 24.66 28.26 3.13
CA ARG A 514 25.84 29.10 3.27
C ARG A 514 25.70 30.01 4.50
N SER A 515 26.82 30.10 5.18
CA SER A 515 27.20 30.92 6.32
C SER A 515 26.90 32.42 6.21
N SER A 516 26.62 33.05 7.35
CA SER A 516 27.05 34.42 7.66
C SER A 516 27.34 34.59 9.16
N GLU A 517 28.64 34.66 9.45
CA GLU A 517 29.33 35.64 10.31
C GLU A 517 28.70 36.07 11.66
N THR A 518 29.42 35.76 12.76
CA THR A 518 29.72 36.77 13.78
C THR A 518 31.17 36.61 14.23
N SER A 519 31.88 37.74 14.24
CA SER A 519 33.31 37.90 14.55
C SER A 519 33.60 37.81 16.05
N GLY A 520 34.82 37.36 16.40
CA GLY A 520 35.27 37.38 17.80
C GLY A 520 36.69 36.85 18.05
N SER A 521 37.70 37.42 17.38
CA SER A 521 39.01 37.78 17.94
C SER A 521 39.71 36.86 18.99
N SER A 522 40.84 36.27 18.58
CA SER A 522 42.21 36.53 19.11
C SER A 522 43.06 35.37 19.68
N GLN A 523 44.32 35.39 19.21
CA GLN A 523 45.60 34.97 19.80
C GLN A 523 45.98 33.47 19.85
N SER A 524 46.93 33.11 18.98
CA SER A 524 47.98 32.09 19.17
C SER A 524 49.11 32.66 20.07
N PRO A 525 50.26 31.99 20.40
CA PRO A 525 50.80 30.72 19.85
C PRO A 525 51.66 29.82 20.80
N THR A 526 52.15 28.70 20.25
CA THR A 526 53.44 27.98 20.52
C THR A 526 53.60 27.23 21.87
N SER A 527 54.28 26.07 22.00
CA SER A 527 55.30 25.41 21.17
C SER A 527 55.66 24.00 21.72
N LEU A 528 56.32 23.22 20.84
CA LEU A 528 57.38 22.20 21.08
C LEU A 528 57.00 20.72 21.34
N ALA A 529 57.22 19.94 20.27
CA ALA A 529 57.55 18.52 20.17
C ALA A 529 58.99 18.24 20.73
N PRO A 530 59.71 17.12 20.44
CA PRO A 530 59.39 15.88 19.70
C PRO A 530 59.98 14.59 20.35
N GLY A 531 59.84 13.43 19.68
CA GLY A 531 60.77 12.31 19.90
C GLY A 531 60.29 10.91 19.55
N ASP A 532 60.01 10.65 18.28
CA ASP A 532 60.59 9.54 17.48
C ASP A 532 61.03 8.25 18.19
N THR A 533 60.48 7.08 17.83
CA THR A 533 60.97 6.21 16.73
C THR A 533 60.51 4.75 16.83
N LYS A 534 59.95 4.28 15.70
CA LYS A 534 60.26 3.03 14.98
C LYS A 534 60.15 1.66 15.69
N SER A 535 59.05 0.99 15.33
CA SER A 535 59.01 -0.12 14.36
C SER A 535 59.53 -1.52 14.74
N SER A 536 58.66 -2.48 14.42
CA SER A 536 58.94 -3.77 13.74
C SER A 536 59.26 -4.99 14.61
N GLY A 537 58.53 -6.07 14.32
CA GLY A 537 59.17 -7.38 14.22
C GLY A 537 58.49 -8.54 14.95
N SER A 538 57.44 -9.09 14.33
CA SER A 538 57.24 -10.53 14.08
C SER A 538 58.14 -11.52 14.84
N SER A 539 57.52 -12.52 15.50
CA SER A 539 57.87 -13.93 15.23
C SER A 539 56.83 -14.90 15.78
N SER A 540 56.28 -15.72 14.88
CA SER A 540 55.64 -17.00 15.18
C SER A 540 56.64 -18.02 15.71
N ARG A 541 56.21 -18.96 16.58
CA ARG A 541 56.29 -20.44 16.35
C ARG A 541 56.08 -21.27 17.63
N HIS A 542 55.33 -22.35 17.42
CA HIS A 542 55.52 -23.73 17.94
C HIS A 542 54.93 -24.19 19.30
N ARG A 543 53.85 -24.97 19.14
CA ARG A 543 53.65 -26.40 19.52
C ARG A 543 53.74 -26.87 20.98
N ARG A 544 52.63 -27.56 21.34
CA ARG A 544 52.47 -28.80 22.16
C ARG A 544 52.70 -28.69 23.67
N HIS A 545 51.70 -29.08 24.47
CA HIS A 545 51.50 -30.46 24.95
C HIS A 545 50.12 -30.60 25.64
N SER A 546 49.55 -31.81 25.54
CA SER A 546 48.35 -32.30 26.24
C SER A 546 48.71 -32.89 27.62
N ILE A 547 47.66 -33.36 28.32
CA ILE A 547 47.59 -34.08 29.62
C ILE A 547 47.44 -33.08 30.79
N SER A 548 46.42 -33.12 31.66
CA SER A 548 45.43 -34.14 32.03
C SER A 548 44.12 -33.49 32.48
#